data_AF-A0A5M9TTJ9-F1
#
_entry.id   AF-A0A5M9TTJ9-F1
#
_cell.length_a   1.000
_cell.length_b   1.000
_cell.length_c   1.000
_cell.angle_alpha   90.00
_cell.angle_beta   90.00
_cell.angle_gamma   90.00
#
_symmetry.space_group_name_H-M   'P 1'
#
loop_
_entity.id
_entity.type
_entity.pdbx_description
1 polymer ?
#
loop_
_entity_poly.entity_id
_entity_poly.type
_entity_poly.pdbx_seq_one_letter_code
_entity_poly.pdbx_strand_id
1 'polypeptide(L)'
;MVKNSHYTVTHEGESYDFYGLENESYWFPITLRNSVFVTLYGFLEHILIKMCKILKATKRITRSVKSFIDDKNNYGPTIEKASNYILSVANIHFPNQLPEWTHMKNCAALRNSIIHNFANANDKVNALLPMNGVTTEIKDVANEVIGYDYLGEIVGVSQFNFETSFFLLSSFNKEFLSSFATLMNDFFMVNGSLLNGKYDKEIADFNFSV
;
A
#
# COMPACT_ATOMS: atom_id res chain seq x y z
N MET A 1 27.11 11.94 2.87
CA MET A 1 27.88 12.88 2.02
C MET A 1 26.87 13.65 1.19
N VAL A 2 26.48 14.85 1.63
CA VAL A 2 25.50 15.68 0.93
C VAL A 2 26.26 16.43 -0.17
N LYS A 3 25.96 16.15 -1.44
CA LYS A 3 26.50 16.90 -2.57
C LYS A 3 25.74 18.22 -2.66
N ASN A 4 26.45 19.33 -2.48
CA ASN A 4 25.90 20.66 -2.74
C ASN A 4 25.55 20.75 -4.22
N SER A 5 24.29 21.06 -4.50
CA SER A 5 23.77 21.21 -5.85
C SER A 5 23.43 22.68 -6.04
N HIS A 6 24.09 23.36 -6.97
CA HIS A 6 23.89 24.78 -7.27
C HIS A 6 23.15 24.85 -8.60
N TYR A 7 21.93 25.38 -8.60
CA TYR A 7 21.12 25.57 -9.80
C TYR A 7 20.64 27.00 -9.89
N THR A 8 20.59 27.49 -11.13
CA THR A 8 20.11 28.82 -11.47
C THR A 8 18.89 28.64 -12.38
N VAL A 9 17.71 29.01 -11.89
CA VAL A 9 16.46 28.94 -12.65
C VAL A 9 16.15 30.31 -13.24
N THR A 10 15.74 30.36 -14.50
CA THR A 10 15.35 31.61 -15.17
C THR A 10 13.84 31.66 -15.35
N HIS A 11 13.18 32.62 -14.70
CA HIS A 11 11.74 32.87 -14.84
C HIS A 11 11.52 34.36 -15.10
N GLU A 12 10.71 34.69 -16.11
CA GLU A 12 10.43 36.08 -16.52
C GLU A 12 11.67 36.94 -16.83
N GLY A 13 12.77 36.30 -17.24
CA GLY A 13 14.03 37.00 -17.58
C GLY A 13 14.94 37.28 -16.38
N GLU A 14 14.54 36.89 -15.17
CA GLU A 14 15.36 36.98 -13.97
C GLU A 14 15.90 35.61 -13.55
N SER A 15 17.13 35.61 -13.04
CA SER A 15 17.86 34.41 -12.63
C SER A 15 17.86 34.30 -11.11
N TYR A 16 17.39 33.16 -10.59
CA TYR A 16 17.26 32.89 -9.17
C TYR A 16 18.22 31.77 -8.77
N ASP A 17 19.07 32.03 -7.77
CA ASP A 17 19.92 31.00 -7.15
C ASP A 17 19.06 30.17 -6.18
N PHE A 18 18.82 28.91 -6.56
CA PHE A 18 17.97 28.00 -5.79
C PHE A 18 18.84 27.18 -4.83
N TYR A 19 18.98 27.64 -3.59
CA TYR A 19 19.73 26.92 -2.55
C TYR A 19 18.86 25.82 -1.92
N GLY A 20 19.06 24.57 -2.34
CA GLY A 20 18.95 23.40 -1.45
C GLY A 20 17.55 22.83 -1.16
N LEU A 21 16.70 22.66 -2.17
CA LEU A 21 15.44 21.89 -2.03
C LEU A 21 15.11 20.99 -3.23
N GLU A 22 15.82 21.06 -4.35
CA GLU A 22 15.40 20.35 -5.58
C GLU A 22 15.41 18.83 -5.40
N ASN A 23 16.50 18.24 -4.89
CA ASN A 23 16.55 16.78 -4.69
C ASN A 23 15.50 16.33 -3.69
N GLU A 24 15.44 16.92 -2.51
CA GLU A 24 14.48 16.57 -1.45
C GLU A 24 13.03 16.68 -1.94
N SER A 25 12.72 17.66 -2.79
CA SER A 25 11.38 17.85 -3.37
C SER A 25 10.97 16.73 -4.32
N TYR A 26 11.90 16.02 -4.95
CA TYR A 26 11.60 14.83 -5.77
C TYR A 26 11.47 13.57 -4.91
N TRP A 27 12.33 13.43 -3.91
CA TRP A 27 12.44 12.21 -3.10
C TRP A 27 11.44 12.10 -1.98
N PHE A 28 11.11 13.23 -1.36
CA PHE A 28 10.20 13.27 -0.24
C PHE A 28 8.79 12.79 -0.64
N PRO A 29 8.18 13.25 -1.74
CA PRO A 29 6.88 12.74 -2.18
C PRO A 29 6.88 11.23 -2.46
N ILE A 30 7.92 10.73 -3.14
CA ILE A 30 8.08 9.30 -3.42
C ILE A 30 8.17 8.52 -2.11
N THR A 31 9.08 8.93 -1.22
CA THR A 31 9.30 8.28 0.08
C THR A 31 8.03 8.31 0.91
N LEU A 32 7.37 9.46 1.04
CA LEU A 32 6.14 9.63 1.80
C LEU A 32 5.04 8.73 1.27
N ARG A 33 4.78 8.72 -0.04
CA ARG A 33 3.74 7.89 -0.65
C ARG A 33 4.01 6.40 -0.45
N ASN A 34 5.27 5.97 -0.61
CA ASN A 34 5.69 4.60 -0.32
C ASN A 34 5.50 4.23 1.15
N SER A 35 5.88 5.11 2.08
CA SER A 35 5.71 4.90 3.52
C SER A 35 4.23 4.81 3.92
N VAL A 36 3.38 5.68 3.35
CA VAL A 36 1.94 5.63 3.56
C VAL A 36 1.37 4.30 3.07
N PHE A 37 1.71 3.89 1.84
CA PHE A 37 1.21 2.63 1.28
C PHE A 37 1.66 1.41 2.10
N VAL A 38 2.95 1.31 2.42
CA VAL A 38 3.48 0.19 3.21
C VAL A 38 2.80 0.11 4.58
N THR A 39 2.56 1.25 5.22
CA THR A 39 1.82 1.34 6.49
C THR A 39 0.38 0.88 6.33
N LEU A 40 -0.34 1.37 5.33
CA LEU A 40 -1.74 0.98 5.05
C LEU A 40 -1.86 -0.52 4.76
N TYR A 41 -0.95 -1.07 3.96
CA TYR A 41 -0.93 -2.49 3.64
C TYR A 41 -0.61 -3.34 4.87
N GLY A 42 0.37 -2.95 5.68
CA GLY A 42 0.68 -3.63 6.95
C GLY A 42 -0.47 -3.56 7.95
N PHE A 43 -1.22 -2.46 7.98
CA PHE A 43 -2.43 -2.31 8.79
C PHE A 43 -3.53 -3.28 8.34
N LEU A 44 -3.78 -3.41 7.03
CA LEU A 44 -4.68 -4.41 6.47
C LEU A 44 -4.29 -5.83 6.88
N GLU A 45 -3.01 -6.20 6.72
CA GLU A 45 -2.50 -7.51 7.14
C GLU A 45 -2.77 -7.75 8.64
N HIS A 46 -2.48 -6.74 9.46
CA HIS A 46 -2.72 -6.81 10.90
C HIS A 46 -4.20 -7.04 11.23
N ILE A 47 -5.11 -6.29 10.60
CA ILE A 47 -6.55 -6.42 10.81
C ILE A 47 -7.03 -7.83 10.44
N LEU A 48 -6.68 -8.32 9.25
CA LEU A 48 -7.11 -9.65 8.80
C LEU A 48 -6.60 -10.75 9.74
N ILE A 49 -5.35 -10.66 10.18
CA ILE A 49 -4.79 -11.62 11.16
C ILE A 49 -5.48 -11.50 12.52
N LYS A 50 -5.82 -10.29 12.97
CA LYS A 50 -6.57 -10.07 14.21
C LYS A 50 -7.98 -10.67 14.12
N MET A 51 -8.66 -10.52 12.99
CA MET A 51 -9.94 -11.17 12.72
C MET A 51 -9.83 -12.69 12.81
N CYS A 52 -8.81 -13.31 12.19
CA CYS A 52 -8.57 -14.76 12.31
C CYS A 52 -8.43 -15.21 13.77
N LYS A 53 -7.70 -14.44 14.60
CA LYS A 53 -7.51 -14.73 16.02
C LYS A 53 -8.81 -14.61 16.81
N ILE A 54 -9.60 -13.56 16.55
CA ILE A 54 -10.92 -13.37 17.18
C ILE A 54 -11.85 -14.53 16.79
N LEU A 55 -11.96 -14.85 15.51
CA LEU A 55 -12.78 -15.97 15.01
C LEU A 55 -12.35 -17.29 15.63
N LYS A 56 -11.03 -17.52 15.77
CA LYS A 56 -10.51 -18.72 16.46
C LYS A 56 -11.01 -18.80 17.89
N ALA A 57 -10.90 -17.71 18.65
CA ALA A 57 -11.32 -17.68 20.04
C ALA A 57 -12.84 -17.88 20.15
N THR A 58 -13.64 -17.14 19.39
CA THR A 58 -15.08 -17.16 19.60
C THR A 58 -15.77 -18.39 19.04
N LYS A 59 -15.28 -18.95 17.93
CA LYS A 59 -15.79 -20.23 17.41
C LYS A 59 -15.13 -21.45 18.06
N ARG A 60 -14.24 -21.26 19.05
CA ARG A 60 -13.49 -22.32 19.74
C ARG A 60 -12.74 -23.25 18.77
N ILE A 61 -12.15 -22.66 17.73
CA ILE A 61 -11.41 -23.39 16.70
C ILE A 61 -10.08 -23.86 17.29
N THR A 62 -9.80 -25.16 17.14
CA THR A 62 -8.56 -25.79 17.64
C THR A 62 -7.36 -25.45 16.75
N ARG A 63 -7.56 -25.33 15.43
CA ARG A 63 -6.50 -25.00 14.47
C ARG A 63 -5.89 -23.63 14.78
N SER A 64 -4.58 -23.60 14.99
CA SER A 64 -3.80 -22.37 15.22
C SER A 64 -3.77 -21.49 13.97
N VAL A 65 -4.01 -20.18 14.16
CA VAL A 65 -3.87 -19.17 13.09
C VAL A 65 -2.44 -19.18 12.56
N LYS A 66 -1.44 -19.08 13.44
CA LYS A 66 -0.02 -19.05 13.05
C LYS A 66 0.36 -20.29 12.23
N SER A 67 0.01 -21.47 12.73
CA SER A 67 0.31 -22.73 12.03
C SER A 67 -0.34 -22.83 10.65
N PHE A 68 -1.50 -22.20 10.44
CA PHE A 68 -2.19 -22.21 9.14
C PHE A 68 -1.59 -21.18 8.17
N ILE A 69 -1.19 -20.00 8.66
CA ILE A 69 -0.53 -18.97 7.84
C ILE A 69 0.87 -19.42 7.41
N ASP A 70 1.60 -20.09 8.31
CA ASP A 70 2.95 -20.62 8.04
C ASP A 70 2.92 -21.94 7.25
N ASP A 71 1.73 -22.50 7.00
CA ASP A 71 1.57 -23.76 6.26
C ASP A 71 2.09 -23.59 4.82
N LYS A 72 2.95 -24.51 4.38
CA LYS A 72 3.53 -24.52 3.03
C LYS A 72 2.48 -24.75 1.94
N ASN A 73 1.35 -25.37 2.29
CA ASN A 73 0.24 -25.60 1.36
C ASN A 73 -0.71 -24.39 1.27
N ASN A 74 -0.54 -23.38 2.14
CA ASN A 74 -1.29 -22.13 2.10
C ASN A 74 -0.47 -21.07 1.36
N TYR A 75 -0.69 -20.99 0.05
CA TYR A 75 0.05 -20.12 -0.86
C TYR A 75 -0.50 -18.69 -0.87
N GLY A 76 0.31 -17.75 -1.35
CA GLY A 76 -0.06 -16.34 -1.50
C GLY A 76 0.50 -15.41 -0.41
N PRO A 77 0.27 -14.09 -0.54
CA PRO A 77 0.64 -13.10 0.46
C PRO A 77 -0.17 -13.27 1.76
N THR A 78 0.28 -12.65 2.86
CA THR A 78 -0.35 -12.76 4.18
C THR A 78 -1.85 -12.52 4.16
N ILE A 79 -2.31 -11.51 3.40
CA ILE A 79 -3.74 -11.20 3.29
C ILE A 79 -4.54 -12.38 2.70
N GLU A 80 -4.00 -13.05 1.68
CA GLU A 80 -4.66 -14.18 1.02
C GLU A 80 -4.72 -15.38 1.95
N LYS A 81 -3.62 -15.67 2.64
CA LYS A 81 -3.56 -16.71 3.67
C LYS A 81 -4.55 -16.46 4.81
N ALA A 82 -4.72 -15.21 5.22
CA ALA A 82 -5.70 -14.83 6.24
C ALA A 82 -7.13 -15.03 5.73
N SER A 83 -7.44 -14.60 4.50
CA SER A 83 -8.76 -14.84 3.89
C SER A 83 -9.09 -16.34 3.77
N ASN A 84 -8.10 -17.16 3.42
CA ASN A 84 -8.25 -18.62 3.36
C ASN A 84 -8.58 -19.20 4.73
N TYR A 85 -8.00 -18.67 5.81
CA TYR A 85 -8.35 -19.11 7.17
C TYR A 85 -9.81 -18.77 7.49
N ILE A 86 -10.25 -17.55 7.18
CA ILE A 86 -11.62 -17.08 7.41
C ILE A 86 -12.62 -17.98 6.66
N LEU A 87 -12.35 -18.24 5.38
CA LEU A 87 -13.21 -19.07 4.53
C LEU A 87 -13.20 -20.54 4.94
N SER A 88 -12.02 -21.17 4.96
CA SER A 88 -11.90 -22.63 5.05
C SER A 88 -11.88 -23.17 6.48
N VAL A 89 -11.32 -22.42 7.43
CA VAL A 89 -11.16 -22.88 8.82
C VAL A 89 -12.26 -22.31 9.71
N ALA A 90 -12.53 -21.01 9.62
CA ALA A 90 -13.58 -20.38 10.41
C ALA A 90 -14.98 -20.56 9.80
N ASN A 91 -15.09 -21.04 8.56
CA ASN A 91 -16.33 -21.21 7.83
C ASN A 91 -17.20 -19.93 7.91
N ILE A 92 -16.58 -18.81 7.53
CA ILE A 92 -17.18 -17.47 7.46
C ILE A 92 -17.07 -17.00 6.02
N HIS A 93 -18.15 -16.43 5.49
CA HIS A 93 -18.12 -15.87 4.14
C HIS A 93 -17.11 -14.72 4.08
N PHE A 94 -16.29 -14.69 3.03
CA PHE A 94 -15.36 -13.60 2.76
C PHE A 94 -15.55 -13.16 1.30
N PRO A 95 -15.67 -11.85 1.04
CA PRO A 95 -15.98 -11.34 -0.29
C PRO A 95 -14.75 -11.35 -1.23
N ASN A 96 -14.16 -12.52 -1.45
CA ASN A 96 -12.95 -12.69 -2.28
C ASN A 96 -13.21 -12.57 -3.79
N GLN A 97 -14.48 -12.50 -4.21
CA GLN A 97 -14.88 -12.24 -5.59
C GLN A 97 -14.84 -10.76 -5.97
N LEU A 98 -14.68 -9.85 -5.00
CA LEU A 98 -14.68 -8.41 -5.26
C LEU A 98 -13.47 -7.98 -6.10
N PRO A 99 -13.64 -7.06 -7.07
CA PRO A 99 -12.52 -6.44 -7.78
C PRO A 99 -11.50 -5.79 -6.82
N GLU A 100 -11.99 -5.18 -5.73
CA GLU A 100 -11.20 -4.57 -4.67
C GLU A 100 -10.27 -5.57 -3.98
N TRP A 101 -10.73 -6.82 -3.80
CA TRP A 101 -9.89 -7.89 -3.27
C TRP A 101 -8.75 -8.22 -4.22
N THR A 102 -9.05 -8.34 -5.51
CA THR A 102 -8.05 -8.60 -6.54
C THR A 102 -7.03 -7.46 -6.63
N HIS A 103 -7.49 -6.21 -6.58
CA HIS A 103 -6.63 -5.03 -6.51
C HIS A 103 -5.68 -5.09 -5.30
N MET A 104 -6.19 -5.37 -4.09
CA MET A 104 -5.34 -5.49 -2.89
C MET A 104 -4.33 -6.64 -2.98
N LYS A 105 -4.69 -7.77 -3.61
CA LYS A 105 -3.73 -8.87 -3.87
C LYS A 105 -2.62 -8.44 -4.82
N ASN A 106 -2.93 -7.69 -5.87
CA ASN A 106 -1.94 -7.17 -6.80
C ASN A 106 -1.00 -6.17 -6.12
N CYS A 107 -1.53 -5.31 -5.24
CA CYS A 107 -0.76 -4.39 -4.41
C CYS A 107 0.31 -5.09 -3.54
N ALA A 108 0.16 -6.39 -3.23
CA ALA A 108 1.19 -7.16 -2.52
C ALA A 108 2.54 -7.17 -3.26
N ALA A 109 2.52 -7.26 -4.59
CA ALA A 109 3.74 -7.26 -5.40
C ALA A 109 4.44 -5.91 -5.35
N LEU A 110 3.67 -4.81 -5.44
CA LEU A 110 4.18 -3.44 -5.31
C LEU A 110 4.81 -3.22 -3.91
N ARG A 111 4.10 -3.61 -2.85
CA ARG A 111 4.57 -3.48 -1.46
C ARG A 111 5.89 -4.23 -1.25
N ASN A 112 5.98 -5.46 -1.77
CA ASN A 112 7.21 -6.24 -1.67
C ASN A 112 8.36 -5.61 -2.45
N SER A 113 8.10 -5.06 -3.64
CA SER A 113 9.13 -4.35 -4.38
C SER A 113 9.60 -3.07 -3.67
N ILE A 114 8.68 -2.27 -3.10
CA ILE A 114 9.03 -1.07 -2.32
C ILE A 114 9.96 -1.43 -1.16
N ILE A 115 9.65 -2.49 -0.42
CA ILE A 115 10.39 -2.85 0.80
C ILE A 115 11.74 -3.49 0.49
N HIS A 116 11.81 -4.34 -0.54
CA HIS A 116 13.02 -5.12 -0.80
C HIS A 116 13.93 -4.50 -1.85
N ASN A 117 13.36 -3.77 -2.82
CA ASN A 117 14.07 -3.33 -4.03
C ASN A 117 13.82 -1.85 -4.36
N PHE A 118 13.48 -1.01 -3.37
CA PHE A 118 13.26 0.43 -3.57
C PHE A 118 12.32 0.76 -4.74
N ALA A 119 11.23 -0.01 -4.87
CA ALA A 119 10.22 0.15 -5.93
C ALA A 119 10.72 -0.19 -7.36
N ASN A 120 11.70 -1.08 -7.49
CA ASN A 120 12.09 -1.62 -8.78
C ASN A 120 10.94 -2.41 -9.46
N ALA A 121 10.63 -2.06 -10.70
CA ALA A 121 9.65 -2.72 -11.55
C ALA A 121 10.23 -4.04 -12.11
N ASN A 122 10.25 -5.07 -11.26
CA ASN A 122 10.59 -6.44 -11.66
C ASN A 122 9.47 -7.08 -12.50
N ASP A 123 9.70 -8.29 -13.01
CA ASP A 123 8.72 -9.01 -13.85
C ASP A 123 7.31 -9.10 -13.25
N LYS A 124 7.20 -9.26 -11.92
CA LYS A 124 5.90 -9.32 -11.24
C LYS A 124 5.19 -7.97 -11.22
N VAL A 125 5.94 -6.89 -11.03
CA VAL A 125 5.40 -5.53 -11.08
C VAL A 125 5.04 -5.16 -12.52
N ASN A 126 5.91 -5.43 -13.49
CA ASN A 126 5.68 -5.16 -14.90
C ASN A 126 4.43 -5.87 -15.43
N ALA A 127 4.16 -7.09 -14.97
CA ALA A 127 2.94 -7.82 -15.32
C ALA A 127 1.64 -7.17 -14.79
N LEU A 128 1.74 -6.25 -13.82
CA LEU A 128 0.61 -5.51 -13.26
C LEU A 128 0.43 -4.13 -13.87
N LEU A 129 1.42 -3.62 -14.61
CA LEU A 129 1.35 -2.32 -15.25
C LEU A 129 0.66 -2.41 -16.63
N PRO A 130 -0.14 -1.41 -17.02
CA PRO A 130 -0.47 -0.19 -16.27
C PRO A 130 -1.47 -0.46 -15.13
N MET A 131 -1.23 0.18 -13.98
CA MET A 131 -2.11 0.13 -12.81
C MET A 131 -2.49 1.56 -12.41
N ASN A 132 -3.76 1.78 -12.04
CA ASN A 132 -4.21 3.12 -11.68
C ASN A 132 -3.42 3.67 -10.49
N GLY A 133 -3.03 4.94 -10.57
CA GLY A 133 -2.19 5.61 -9.57
C GLY A 133 -0.73 5.13 -9.53
N VAL A 134 -0.28 4.32 -10.50
CA VAL A 134 1.12 3.89 -10.63
C VAL A 134 1.69 4.37 -11.96
N THR A 135 2.91 4.90 -11.92
CA THR A 135 3.64 5.38 -13.11
C THR A 135 5.09 4.90 -13.08
N THR A 136 5.74 4.83 -14.24
CA THR A 136 7.19 4.63 -14.36
C THR A 136 7.94 5.95 -14.63
N GLU A 137 7.21 7.04 -14.75
CA GLU A 137 7.73 8.35 -15.13
C GLU A 137 7.81 9.26 -13.91
N ILE A 138 9.02 9.61 -13.47
CA ILE A 138 9.22 10.46 -12.29
C ILE A 138 8.61 11.87 -12.46
N LYS A 139 8.51 12.36 -13.70
CA LYS A 139 7.89 13.66 -14.03
C LYS A 139 6.42 13.71 -13.61
N ASP A 140 5.70 12.59 -13.62
CA ASP A 140 4.30 12.55 -13.23
C ASP A 140 4.14 12.81 -11.73
N VAL A 141 5.11 12.33 -10.93
CA VAL A 141 5.18 12.63 -9.49
C VAL A 141 5.45 14.12 -9.27
N ALA A 142 6.41 14.69 -10.01
CA ALA A 142 6.77 16.10 -9.91
C ALA A 142 5.60 17.02 -10.30
N ASN A 143 4.92 16.72 -11.41
CA ASN A 143 3.76 17.48 -11.88
C ASN A 143 2.62 17.49 -10.85
N GLU A 144 2.39 16.39 -10.13
CA GLU A 144 1.36 16.31 -9.08
C GLU A 144 1.69 17.18 -7.86
N VAL A 145 2.98 17.35 -7.56
CA VAL A 145 3.44 18.12 -6.39
C VAL A 145 3.50 19.62 -6.69
N ILE A 146 3.94 19.99 -7.89
CA ILE A 146 4.20 21.39 -8.29
C ILE A 146 2.97 22.03 -8.94
N GLY A 147 2.04 21.24 -9.50
CA GLY A 147 0.78 21.74 -10.05
C GLY A 147 0.86 22.36 -11.45
N TYR A 148 2.00 22.22 -12.15
CA TYR A 148 2.19 22.62 -13.55
C TYR A 148 3.03 21.58 -14.30
N ASP A 149 2.87 21.50 -15.62
CA ASP A 149 3.67 20.62 -16.49
C ASP A 149 5.13 21.09 -16.52
N TYR A 150 6.01 20.33 -15.88
CA TYR A 150 7.44 20.57 -15.96
C TYR A 150 7.94 20.21 -17.37
N LEU A 151 8.05 21.21 -18.25
CA LEU A 151 8.52 21.08 -19.64
C LEU A 151 10.05 21.21 -19.79
N GLY A 152 10.80 21.32 -18.69
CA GLY A 152 12.26 21.42 -18.72
C GLY A 152 12.95 20.05 -18.82
N GLU A 153 14.08 19.98 -19.54
CA GLU A 153 15.03 18.88 -19.34
C GLU A 153 15.43 18.85 -17.86
N ILE A 154 15.34 17.69 -17.22
CA ILE A 154 15.75 17.56 -15.82
C ILE A 154 17.30 17.50 -15.78
N VAL A 155 17.95 18.65 -15.99
CA VAL A 155 19.40 18.80 -15.94
C VAL A 155 19.82 18.92 -14.48
N GLY A 156 19.89 17.79 -13.80
CA GLY A 156 20.26 17.79 -12.38
C GLY A 156 19.73 16.63 -11.54
N VAL A 157 19.04 15.64 -12.13
CA VAL A 157 18.67 14.45 -11.35
C VAL A 157 19.95 13.79 -10.89
N SER A 158 20.18 13.88 -9.58
CA SER A 158 21.10 13.03 -8.84
C SER A 158 21.10 11.61 -9.43
N GLN A 159 22.29 11.01 -9.52
CA GLN A 159 22.62 9.68 -10.08
C GLN A 159 21.89 8.51 -9.36
N PHE A 160 20.58 8.57 -9.20
CA PHE A 160 19.79 7.49 -8.69
C PHE A 160 19.14 6.81 -9.88
N ASN A 161 19.52 5.55 -10.10
CA ASN A 161 19.03 4.69 -11.17
C ASN A 161 17.52 4.38 -11.00
N PHE A 162 16.65 5.32 -11.39
CA PHE A 162 15.19 5.10 -11.47
C PHE A 162 14.72 4.47 -12.76
N GLU A 163 15.61 4.24 -13.71
CA GLU A 163 15.26 3.77 -15.07
C GLU A 163 14.37 2.51 -15.06
N THR A 164 14.43 1.73 -13.99
CA THR A 164 13.65 0.50 -13.81
C THR A 164 12.70 0.54 -12.62
N SER A 165 12.33 1.71 -12.12
CA SER A 165 11.44 1.85 -10.95
C SER A 165 10.03 2.26 -11.33
N PHE A 166 9.09 1.99 -10.43
CA PHE A 166 7.75 2.57 -10.46
C PHE A 166 7.56 3.57 -9.32
N PHE A 167 6.59 4.45 -9.49
CA PHE A 167 6.23 5.49 -8.54
C PHE A 167 4.72 5.47 -8.27
N LEU A 168 4.37 5.77 -7.02
CA LEU A 168 2.99 5.92 -6.62
C LEU A 168 2.55 7.39 -6.78
N LEU A 169 1.38 7.60 -7.36
CA LEU A 169 0.67 8.88 -7.38
C LEU A 169 -0.21 9.00 -6.12
N SER A 170 -0.67 10.21 -5.76
CA SER A 170 -1.53 10.36 -4.55
C SER A 170 -2.85 9.60 -4.67
N SER A 171 -3.37 9.44 -5.89
CA SER A 171 -4.60 8.69 -6.15
C SER A 171 -4.51 7.22 -5.72
N PHE A 172 -3.31 6.63 -5.76
CA PHE A 172 -3.09 5.22 -5.41
C PHE A 172 -3.46 4.91 -3.96
N ASN A 173 -2.93 5.67 -3.00
CA ASN A 173 -3.20 5.44 -1.58
C ASN A 173 -4.69 5.61 -1.25
N LYS A 174 -5.37 6.54 -1.93
CA LYS A 174 -6.80 6.76 -1.80
C LYS A 174 -7.60 5.58 -2.35
N GLU A 175 -7.25 5.07 -3.52
CA GLU A 175 -7.89 3.89 -4.12
C GLU A 175 -7.67 2.64 -3.27
N PHE A 176 -6.46 2.43 -2.76
CA PHE A 176 -6.16 1.31 -1.87
C PHE A 176 -7.02 1.36 -0.60
N LEU A 177 -7.11 2.52 0.05
CA LEU A 177 -7.95 2.69 1.24
C LEU A 177 -9.43 2.50 0.93
N SER A 178 -9.91 3.00 -0.22
CA SER A 178 -11.28 2.80 -0.67
C SER A 178 -11.58 1.32 -0.91
N SER A 179 -10.65 0.59 -1.56
CA SER A 179 -10.77 -0.85 -1.80
C SER A 179 -10.85 -1.63 -0.49
N PHE A 180 -10.02 -1.25 0.49
CA PHE A 180 -10.06 -1.83 1.82
C PHE A 180 -11.41 -1.56 2.51
N ALA A 181 -11.89 -0.32 2.49
CA ALA A 181 -13.16 0.05 3.11
C ALA A 181 -14.34 -0.72 2.48
N THR A 182 -14.40 -0.79 1.15
CA THR A 182 -15.42 -1.56 0.42
C THR A 182 -15.41 -3.04 0.83
N LEU A 183 -14.23 -3.68 0.84
CA LEU A 183 -14.09 -5.07 1.25
C LEU A 183 -14.61 -5.30 2.68
N MET A 184 -14.22 -4.43 3.62
CA MET A 184 -14.61 -4.57 5.02
C MET A 184 -16.11 -4.33 5.22
N ASN A 185 -16.69 -3.36 4.51
CA ASN A 185 -18.13 -3.11 4.53
C ASN A 185 -18.90 -4.33 4.04
N ASP A 186 -18.55 -4.88 2.88
CA ASP A 186 -19.19 -6.09 2.34
C ASP A 186 -19.01 -7.29 3.27
N PHE A 187 -17.82 -7.47 3.83
CA PHE A 187 -17.56 -8.52 4.80
C PHE A 187 -18.51 -8.43 6.00
N PHE A 188 -18.66 -7.25 6.60
CA PHE A 188 -19.51 -7.09 7.77
C PHE A 188 -21.01 -7.05 7.44
N MET A 189 -21.40 -6.60 6.25
CA MET A 189 -22.78 -6.66 5.77
C MET A 189 -23.26 -8.10 5.64
N VAL A 190 -22.45 -8.97 5.04
CA VAL A 190 -22.80 -10.40 4.90
C VAL A 190 -22.67 -11.14 6.24
N ASN A 191 -21.74 -10.72 7.09
CA ASN A 191 -21.50 -11.35 8.40
C ASN A 191 -21.99 -10.50 9.58
N GLY A 192 -23.17 -9.89 9.45
CA GLY A 192 -23.71 -8.95 10.47
C GLY A 192 -23.83 -9.52 11.88
N SER A 193 -23.89 -10.85 12.02
CA SER A 193 -23.85 -11.54 13.32
C SER A 193 -22.56 -11.32 14.12
N LEU A 194 -21.47 -10.91 13.46
CA LEU A 194 -20.20 -10.56 14.10
C LEU A 194 -20.26 -9.21 14.83
N LEU A 195 -21.25 -8.35 14.52
CA LEU A 195 -21.40 -6.99 15.08
C LEU A 195 -22.33 -6.92 16.30
N ASN A 196 -22.83 -8.05 16.81
CA ASN A 196 -23.89 -8.07 17.82
C ASN A 196 -23.43 -7.76 19.27
N GLY A 197 -22.27 -7.11 19.46
CA GLY A 197 -21.76 -6.66 20.77
C GLY A 197 -21.34 -7.78 21.74
N LYS A 198 -21.64 -9.05 21.43
CA LYS A 198 -21.12 -10.21 22.19
C LYS A 198 -19.60 -10.35 22.04
N TYR A 199 -19.10 -9.94 20.88
CA TYR A 199 -17.69 -10.01 20.51
C TYR A 199 -16.88 -8.80 20.98
N ASP A 200 -17.54 -7.65 21.18
CA ASP A 200 -16.92 -6.42 21.71
C ASP A 200 -16.62 -6.53 23.21
N LYS A 201 -17.46 -7.27 23.96
CA LYS A 201 -17.38 -7.34 25.42
C LYS A 201 -16.33 -8.30 25.98
N GLU A 202 -15.84 -9.28 25.20
CA GLU A 202 -14.93 -10.30 25.73
C GLU A 202 -13.47 -10.17 25.25
N ILE A 203 -13.17 -9.54 24.09
CA ILE A 203 -11.83 -9.62 23.47
C ILE A 203 -11.36 -8.29 22.83
N ALA A 204 -12.18 -7.24 22.80
CA ALA A 204 -11.91 -6.05 22.00
C ALA A 204 -11.78 -4.77 22.83
N ASP A 205 -10.70 -4.65 23.60
CA ASP A 205 -10.17 -3.32 23.95
C ASP A 205 -9.59 -2.68 22.68
N PHE A 206 -10.45 -2.08 21.87
CA PHE A 206 -10.06 -1.11 20.87
C PHE A 206 -10.36 0.28 21.42
N ASN A 207 -9.48 0.77 22.29
CA ASN A 207 -9.47 2.17 22.67
C ASN A 207 -8.88 2.98 21.51
N PHE A 208 -9.75 3.45 20.61
CA PHE A 208 -9.42 4.53 19.69
C PHE A 208 -9.97 5.83 20.28
N SER A 209 -9.20 6.43 21.18
CA SER A 209 -9.34 7.86 21.47
C SER A 209 -8.68 8.62 20.32
N VAL A 210 -9.47 9.42 19.61
CA VAL A 210 -8.94 10.53 18.80
C VAL A 210 -8.63 11.69 19.74
#